data_AF-A0A4U8TB45-F1
#
_entry.id   AF-A0A4U8TB45-F1
#
_cell.length_a   1.000
_cell.length_b   1.000
_cell.length_c   1.000
_cell.angle_alpha   90.00
_cell.angle_beta   90.00
_cell.angle_gamma   90.00
#
_symmetry.space_group_name_H-M   'P 1'
#
loop_
_entity.id
_entity.type
_entity.pdbx_description
1 polymer ?
#
loop_
_entity_poly.entity_id
_entity_poly.type
_entity_poly.pdbx_seq_one_letter_code
_entity_poly.pdbx_strand_id
1 'polypeptide(L)'
;MTSLKKICVFSLVWVVSGFGLEFGTMGNAAAGMGGAGVAVRDSAWGLYYNPALLGADRRSKFGYSFGVQFKEQNLLQLATIDTAALEDLPAKLTSQLTGSGSGGTNVTIGGTNVSGALGGTLNALFPNSNGNITVDNVKDLASEVTGNTQTCVDMTACWDSITGTDALAKLKDKLSSAATEGGSPLVGSIINGVEPDKLVEIMKEASSGNFDANTMLKQVGKITIAKGADSVIDKLLNDFGVIDSALKGNDVNITTQNGFVFQIAGDKKTRRVENDAIGSIEIQEIDSGRGAVGIGLFASAFSNASAQIDPNNNQLIFDLGGKYYQASIDGNSVTLQYLPNQNNLNGSIMNEQANHVLYANALAIVEVPVGYGHTLFTPVGDINVGLAVKFMQAMGYGQNLSFSVGKTPSVSVSMDDMDIAQTFGLDLGVLWTPRFLQNLHLGLVAKNLNAPVIKRTGGLPNTTLNRQLRAGVSYEMLDFLTFAFDADILPNDTLSLSSPKSQFIGGGVMANFKAVDFRLGAMQDMRSKAGEGIILTGGVNILGFLDVALQYGLGQNVVVEGINVSNYMSLRVGGQFSF
;
A
#
# COMPACT_ATOMS: atom_id res chain seq x y z
N MET A 1 56.02 8.35 24.34
CA MET A 1 55.63 7.48 23.21
C MET A 1 54.85 6.31 23.77
N THR A 2 53.78 5.91 23.07
CA THR A 2 52.95 4.69 23.26
C THR A 2 52.19 4.59 24.60
N SER A 3 50.92 4.17 24.74
CA SER A 3 49.87 3.69 23.86
C SER A 3 48.55 3.62 24.67
N LEU A 4 47.40 3.63 23.99
CA LEU A 4 46.10 3.06 24.40
C LEU A 4 45.34 3.63 25.63
N LYS A 5 44.26 4.39 25.37
CA LYS A 5 42.86 4.07 25.77
C LYS A 5 41.87 5.13 25.25
N LYS A 6 41.36 4.90 24.05
CA LYS A 6 40.05 5.38 23.56
C LYS A 6 39.23 4.13 23.24
N ILE A 7 38.17 3.88 24.00
CA ILE A 7 37.08 2.96 23.65
C ILE A 7 35.81 3.68 24.10
N CYS A 8 35.14 4.36 23.17
CA CYS A 8 33.89 3.89 22.56
C CYS A 8 32.80 3.58 23.60
N VAL A 9 32.10 4.63 24.05
CA VAL A 9 30.69 4.53 24.43
C VAL A 9 29.88 4.79 23.17
N PHE A 10 29.81 3.79 22.29
CA PHE A 10 28.71 3.70 21.34
C PHE A 10 27.55 3.11 22.14
N SER A 11 26.71 3.99 22.69
CA SER A 11 25.42 3.55 23.21
C SER A 11 24.59 3.14 21.99
N LEU A 12 24.51 1.82 21.83
CA LEU A 12 23.65 1.14 20.90
C LEU A 12 22.22 1.49 21.30
N VAL A 13 21.66 2.55 20.74
CA VAL A 13 20.22 2.80 20.75
C VAL A 13 19.61 1.69 19.93
N TRP A 14 19.28 0.58 20.58
CA TRP A 14 18.16 -0.24 20.14
C TRP A 14 16.93 0.66 20.27
N VAL A 15 16.57 1.31 19.16
CA VAL A 15 15.22 1.84 18.99
C VAL A 15 14.33 0.62 19.00
N VAL A 16 13.81 0.27 20.18
CA VAL A 16 12.60 -0.52 20.24
C VAL A 16 11.56 0.33 19.54
N SER A 17 11.16 -0.09 18.34
CA SER A 17 10.15 0.57 17.51
C SER A 17 8.84 0.62 18.30
N GLY A 18 8.66 1.69 19.09
CA GLY A 18 7.39 1.96 19.74
C GLY A 18 6.41 2.36 18.67
N PHE A 19 5.32 1.61 18.53
CA PHE A 19 4.20 2.02 17.68
C PHE A 19 3.66 3.36 18.17
N GLY A 20 3.32 4.23 17.24
CA GLY A 20 2.66 5.52 17.48
C GLY A 20 1.51 5.73 16.50
N LEU A 21 0.95 6.94 16.46
CA LEU A 21 -0.18 7.25 15.59
C LEU A 21 0.16 8.36 14.60
N GLU A 22 -0.41 8.23 13.40
CA GLU A 22 -0.36 9.24 12.36
C GLU A 22 -1.00 10.54 12.83
N PHE A 23 -0.68 11.66 12.18
CA PHE A 23 -1.45 12.88 12.37
C PHE A 23 -2.83 12.69 11.74
N GLY A 24 -3.83 12.48 12.57
CA GLY A 24 -5.19 12.21 12.14
C GLY A 24 -5.86 13.39 11.45
N THR A 25 -7.03 13.10 10.88
CA THR A 25 -7.92 14.11 10.32
C THR A 25 -9.18 14.18 11.17
N MET A 26 -9.62 15.37 11.57
CA MET A 26 -10.89 15.56 12.27
C MET A 26 -11.70 16.63 11.57
N GLY A 27 -13.01 16.49 11.58
CA GLY A 27 -13.85 17.39 10.82
C GLY A 27 -13.75 17.18 9.32
N ASN A 28 -14.77 17.67 8.64
CA ASN A 28 -14.95 17.40 7.23
C ASN A 28 -14.26 18.45 6.36
N ALA A 29 -14.16 19.70 6.84
CA ALA A 29 -13.53 20.80 6.11
C ALA A 29 -12.08 20.49 5.74
N ALA A 30 -11.25 20.14 6.72
CA ALA A 30 -9.86 19.75 6.50
C ALA A 30 -9.77 18.47 5.67
N ALA A 31 -10.64 17.48 5.91
CA ALA A 31 -10.67 16.25 5.12
C ALA A 31 -10.90 16.49 3.63
N GLY A 32 -11.75 17.47 3.26
CA GLY A 32 -12.01 17.86 1.87
C GLY A 32 -10.96 18.80 1.26
N MET A 33 -9.99 19.28 2.04
CA MET A 33 -8.92 20.19 1.61
C MET A 33 -7.52 19.56 1.78
N GLY A 34 -7.37 18.28 1.45
CA GLY A 34 -6.06 17.61 1.53
C GLY A 34 -5.51 17.50 2.96
N GLY A 35 -6.38 17.43 3.98
CA GLY A 35 -5.97 17.36 5.38
C GLY A 35 -5.50 18.70 5.98
N ALA A 36 -5.59 19.80 5.23
CA ALA A 36 -5.14 21.11 5.67
C ALA A 36 -6.13 21.76 6.65
N GLY A 37 -5.65 22.09 7.84
CA GLY A 37 -6.45 22.66 8.92
C GLY A 37 -5.67 23.48 9.95
N VAL A 38 -4.33 23.42 9.97
CA VAL A 38 -3.49 24.07 10.99
C VAL A 38 -3.56 25.61 10.95
N ALA A 39 -3.84 26.17 9.79
CA ALA A 39 -4.00 27.61 9.60
C ALA A 39 -5.42 28.06 9.21
N VAL A 40 -6.41 27.17 9.19
CA VAL A 40 -7.77 27.49 8.72
C VAL A 40 -8.59 28.06 9.88
N ARG A 41 -8.79 29.38 9.87
CA ARG A 41 -9.46 30.12 10.95
C ARG A 41 -10.94 29.79 11.10
N ASP A 42 -11.65 29.61 9.98
CA ASP A 42 -13.10 29.32 9.96
C ASP A 42 -13.43 27.83 10.14
N SER A 43 -12.72 27.17 11.05
CA SER A 43 -12.96 25.77 11.42
C SER A 43 -13.40 25.66 12.88
N ALA A 44 -14.40 24.81 13.16
CA ALA A 44 -14.74 24.44 14.54
C ALA A 44 -13.67 23.54 15.18
N TRP A 45 -12.79 22.94 14.37
CA TRP A 45 -11.81 21.94 14.78
C TRP A 45 -10.46 22.55 15.19
N GLY A 46 -10.44 23.84 15.52
CA GLY A 46 -9.23 24.53 16.02
C GLY A 46 -8.61 23.83 17.23
N LEU A 47 -9.44 23.36 18.18
CA LEU A 47 -8.97 22.59 19.33
C LEU A 47 -8.16 21.34 18.95
N TYR A 48 -8.56 20.67 17.85
CA TYR A 48 -7.82 19.52 17.34
C TYR A 48 -6.60 19.94 16.52
N TYR A 49 -6.75 20.80 15.50
CA TYR A 49 -5.65 21.07 14.57
C TYR A 49 -4.59 22.00 15.12
N ASN A 50 -4.98 23.10 15.78
CA ASN A 50 -4.06 24.11 16.29
C ASN A 50 -4.82 24.96 17.33
N PRO A 51 -4.58 24.80 18.64
CA PRO A 51 -5.34 25.52 19.67
C PRO A 51 -5.20 27.04 19.59
N ALA A 52 -4.23 27.59 18.86
CA ALA A 52 -4.16 29.03 18.58
C ALA A 52 -5.33 29.55 17.74
N LEU A 53 -5.97 28.67 16.95
CA LEU A 53 -7.15 29.03 16.14
C LEU A 53 -8.35 29.44 17.01
N LEU A 54 -8.43 28.93 18.26
CA LEU A 54 -9.43 29.37 19.25
C LEU A 54 -9.29 30.88 19.53
N GLY A 55 -8.06 31.38 19.62
CA GLY A 55 -7.80 32.81 19.79
C GLY A 55 -8.06 33.62 18.51
N ALA A 56 -7.75 33.04 17.35
CA ALA A 56 -7.87 33.69 16.05
C ALA A 56 -9.33 34.00 15.69
N ASP A 57 -10.23 33.04 15.91
CA ASP A 57 -11.68 33.20 15.73
C ASP A 57 -12.40 32.92 17.04
N ARG A 58 -12.88 33.98 17.69
CA ARG A 58 -13.51 33.95 19.02
C ARG A 58 -15.02 33.73 18.99
N ARG A 59 -15.61 33.38 17.85
CA ARG A 59 -17.03 33.01 17.80
C ARG A 59 -17.30 31.75 18.61
N SER A 60 -18.55 31.54 19.00
CA SER A 60 -18.91 30.25 19.57
C SER A 60 -19.08 29.26 18.43
N LYS A 61 -18.56 28.04 18.60
CA LYS A 61 -18.59 27.02 17.55
C LYS A 61 -19.03 25.69 18.10
N PHE A 62 -19.75 24.93 17.30
CA PHE A 62 -20.04 23.53 17.56
C PHE A 62 -19.69 22.73 16.32
N GLY A 63 -19.05 21.58 16.50
CA GLY A 63 -18.73 20.68 15.41
C GLY A 63 -18.93 19.23 15.83
N TYR A 64 -19.39 18.41 14.89
CA TYR A 64 -19.40 16.96 15.02
C TYR A 64 -18.91 16.34 13.72
N SER A 65 -18.20 15.22 13.81
CA SER A 65 -17.69 14.52 12.64
C SER A 65 -17.52 13.05 12.97
N PHE A 66 -17.92 12.21 12.04
CA PHE A 66 -17.78 10.77 12.11
C PHE A 66 -17.10 10.30 10.84
N GLY A 67 -16.10 9.45 10.97
CA GLY A 67 -15.24 9.09 9.86
C GLY A 67 -14.72 7.68 9.95
N VAL A 68 -14.66 7.03 8.78
CA VAL A 68 -13.96 5.77 8.57
C VAL A 68 -12.97 5.94 7.42
N GLN A 69 -11.80 5.36 7.59
CA GLN A 69 -10.72 5.32 6.62
C GLN A 69 -10.26 3.87 6.49
N PHE A 70 -10.04 3.48 5.25
CA PHE A 70 -9.51 2.19 4.85
C PHE A 70 -8.23 2.42 4.06
N LYS A 71 -7.17 1.70 4.43
CA LYS A 71 -5.89 1.69 3.72
C LYS A 71 -5.39 0.25 3.64
N GLU A 72 -5.04 -0.22 2.46
CA GLU A 72 -4.64 -1.60 2.19
C GLU A 72 -3.35 -1.62 1.38
N GLN A 73 -2.55 -2.65 1.61
CA GLN A 73 -1.41 -3.00 0.80
C GLN A 73 -1.31 -4.52 0.75
N ASN A 74 -1.75 -5.15 -0.33
CA ASN A 74 -1.51 -6.57 -0.72
C ASN A 74 -1.85 -7.68 0.29
N LEU A 75 -2.31 -7.39 1.50
CA LEU A 75 -2.55 -8.40 2.54
C LEU A 75 -3.92 -9.06 2.41
N LEU A 76 -4.97 -8.30 2.06
CA LEU A 76 -6.30 -8.88 1.82
C LEU A 76 -6.26 -9.75 0.56
N GLN A 77 -5.51 -9.34 -0.45
CA GLN A 77 -5.35 -10.10 -1.68
C GLN A 77 -4.66 -11.45 -1.41
N LEU A 78 -3.71 -11.51 -0.46
CA LEU A 78 -3.07 -12.76 -0.05
C LEU A 78 -4.07 -13.80 0.50
N ALA A 79 -5.11 -13.33 1.21
CA ALA A 79 -6.15 -14.20 1.75
C ALA A 79 -7.09 -14.76 0.65
N THR A 80 -7.11 -14.15 -0.54
CA THR A 80 -7.94 -14.60 -1.67
C THR A 80 -7.24 -15.60 -2.60
N ILE A 81 -5.97 -15.92 -2.34
CA ILE A 81 -5.19 -16.80 -3.20
C ILE A 81 -5.65 -18.25 -3.05
N ASP A 82 -5.93 -18.87 -4.19
CA ASP A 82 -6.21 -20.29 -4.29
C ASP A 82 -4.89 -21.07 -4.36
N THR A 83 -4.40 -21.53 -3.21
CA THR A 83 -3.15 -22.29 -3.14
C THR A 83 -3.26 -23.65 -3.82
N ALA A 84 -4.45 -24.26 -3.88
CA ALA A 84 -4.67 -25.50 -4.61
C ALA A 84 -4.52 -25.30 -6.12
N ALA A 85 -4.94 -24.13 -6.62
CA ALA A 85 -4.72 -23.77 -8.02
C ALA A 85 -3.24 -23.60 -8.40
N LEU A 86 -2.37 -23.25 -7.44
CA LEU A 86 -0.92 -23.11 -7.65
C LEU A 86 -0.20 -24.47 -7.69
N GLU A 87 -0.60 -25.41 -6.83
CA GLU A 87 -0.07 -26.78 -6.81
C GLU A 87 -0.39 -27.55 -8.11
N ASP A 88 -1.54 -27.25 -8.73
CA ASP A 88 -2.00 -27.90 -9.97
C ASP A 88 -1.42 -27.27 -11.26
N LEU A 89 -0.44 -26.37 -11.14
CA LEU A 89 0.15 -25.66 -12.28
C LEU A 89 0.61 -26.59 -13.44
N PRO A 90 1.37 -27.69 -13.20
CA PRO A 90 1.79 -28.58 -14.27
C PRO A 90 0.62 -29.22 -15.00
N ALA A 91 -0.41 -29.65 -14.27
CA ALA A 91 -1.56 -30.28 -14.89
C ALA A 91 -2.36 -29.28 -15.72
N LYS A 92 -2.54 -28.05 -15.22
CA LYS A 92 -3.14 -26.95 -15.99
C LYS A 92 -2.32 -26.58 -17.21
N LEU A 93 -1.00 -26.49 -17.08
CA LEU A 93 -0.11 -26.20 -18.20
C LEU A 93 -0.14 -27.32 -19.23
N THR A 94 -0.04 -28.59 -18.82
CA THR A 94 -0.22 -29.76 -19.70
C THR A 94 -1.58 -29.69 -20.40
N SER A 95 -2.66 -29.45 -19.67
CA SER A 95 -4.01 -29.36 -20.23
C SER A 95 -4.15 -28.21 -21.24
N GLN A 96 -3.54 -27.05 -20.98
CA GLN A 96 -3.54 -25.94 -21.95
C GLN A 96 -2.69 -26.26 -23.18
N LEU A 97 -1.56 -26.93 -23.03
CA LEU A 97 -0.67 -27.26 -24.13
C LEU A 97 -1.18 -28.41 -25.01
N THR A 98 -1.80 -29.44 -24.42
CA THR A 98 -2.14 -30.69 -25.13
C THR A 98 -3.63 -31.05 -25.11
N GLY A 99 -4.46 -30.35 -24.34
CA GLY A 99 -5.88 -30.64 -24.20
C GLY A 99 -6.67 -30.31 -25.46
N SER A 100 -7.61 -31.16 -25.84
CA SER A 100 -8.49 -30.95 -27.00
C SER A 100 -9.40 -29.72 -26.90
N GLY A 101 -9.57 -29.17 -25.69
CA GLY A 101 -10.35 -27.96 -25.41
C GLY A 101 -9.59 -26.63 -25.55
N SER A 102 -8.27 -26.64 -25.70
CA SER A 102 -7.45 -25.41 -25.78
C SER A 102 -7.26 -24.86 -27.21
N GLY A 103 -7.93 -25.46 -28.20
CA GLY A 103 -7.86 -25.07 -29.61
C GLY A 103 -6.59 -25.59 -30.31
N GLY A 104 -6.66 -25.77 -31.63
CA GLY A 104 -5.54 -26.28 -32.45
C GLY A 104 -5.87 -27.58 -33.19
N THR A 105 -5.01 -27.91 -34.16
CA THR A 105 -5.14 -29.13 -34.99
C THR A 105 -4.57 -30.33 -34.24
N ASN A 106 -5.21 -31.50 -34.38
CA ASN A 106 -4.67 -32.74 -33.83
C ASN A 106 -3.63 -33.33 -34.78
N VAL A 107 -2.49 -33.75 -34.23
CA VAL A 107 -1.47 -34.51 -34.95
C VAL A 107 -1.25 -35.85 -34.28
N THR A 108 -0.81 -36.84 -35.04
CA THR A 108 -0.42 -38.16 -34.56
C THR A 108 1.10 -38.30 -34.66
N ILE A 109 1.72 -38.77 -33.58
CA ILE A 109 3.15 -39.08 -33.50
C ILE A 109 3.27 -40.48 -32.89
N GLY A 110 3.87 -41.42 -33.63
CA GLY A 110 4.09 -42.79 -33.12
C GLY A 110 2.80 -43.54 -32.74
N GLY A 111 1.66 -43.16 -33.32
CA GLY A 111 0.33 -43.73 -32.99
C GLY A 111 -0.39 -43.04 -31.83
N THR A 112 0.23 -42.04 -31.20
CA THR A 112 -0.38 -41.25 -30.11
C THR A 112 -0.80 -39.87 -30.62
N ASN A 113 -1.93 -39.36 -30.16
CA ASN A 113 -2.43 -38.04 -30.58
C ASN A 113 -1.88 -36.94 -29.67
N VAL A 114 -1.29 -35.91 -30.28
CA VAL A 114 -0.97 -34.64 -29.63
C VAL A 114 -1.98 -33.61 -30.12
N SER A 115 -2.76 -33.05 -29.20
CA SER A 115 -3.85 -32.12 -29.49
C SER A 115 -3.55 -30.72 -28.92
N GLY A 116 -4.51 -29.81 -29.01
CA GLY A 116 -4.42 -28.49 -28.38
C GLY A 116 -3.39 -27.57 -29.05
N ALA A 117 -2.93 -26.59 -28.28
CA ALA A 117 -1.99 -25.55 -28.70
C ALA A 117 -0.67 -26.12 -29.27
N LEU A 118 -0.15 -27.20 -28.67
CA LEU A 118 1.04 -27.89 -29.15
C LEU A 118 0.76 -28.65 -30.44
N GLY A 119 -0.39 -29.32 -30.56
CA GLY A 119 -0.80 -29.98 -31.81
C GLY A 119 -0.90 -29.02 -32.99
N GLY A 120 -1.52 -27.85 -32.79
CA GLY A 120 -1.58 -26.79 -33.81
C GLY A 120 -0.20 -26.30 -34.25
N THR A 121 0.69 -26.08 -33.27
CA THR A 121 2.09 -25.68 -33.54
C THR A 121 2.85 -26.75 -34.31
N LEU A 122 2.71 -28.02 -33.92
CA LEU A 122 3.37 -29.15 -34.59
C LEU A 122 2.85 -29.34 -36.02
N ASN A 123 1.55 -29.16 -36.26
CA ASN A 123 0.97 -29.21 -37.59
C ASN A 123 1.52 -28.10 -38.50
N ALA A 124 1.69 -26.88 -37.98
CA ALA A 124 2.29 -25.76 -38.70
C ALA A 124 3.79 -25.94 -38.94
N LEU A 125 4.51 -26.55 -37.99
CA LEU A 125 5.93 -26.87 -38.13
C LEU A 125 6.18 -27.95 -39.20
N PHE A 126 5.25 -28.90 -39.34
CA PHE A 126 5.32 -30.01 -40.29
C PHE A 126 4.11 -30.02 -41.26
N PRO A 127 3.98 -29.02 -42.15
CA PRO A 127 2.80 -28.85 -42.98
C PRO A 127 2.59 -30.01 -43.98
N ASN A 128 3.67 -30.70 -44.34
CA ASN A 128 3.65 -31.84 -45.27
C ASN A 128 3.39 -33.20 -44.60
N SER A 129 3.18 -33.22 -43.28
CA SER A 129 2.94 -34.46 -42.52
C SER A 129 1.52 -35.02 -42.70
N ASN A 130 0.58 -34.24 -43.25
CA ASN A 130 -0.85 -34.55 -43.29
C ASN A 130 -1.40 -34.95 -41.89
N GLY A 131 -0.88 -34.33 -40.84
CA GLY A 131 -1.26 -34.62 -39.45
C GLY A 131 -0.63 -35.88 -38.86
N ASN A 132 0.23 -36.61 -39.58
CA ASN A 132 0.98 -37.75 -39.04
C ASN A 132 2.48 -37.49 -39.14
N ILE A 133 3.08 -37.07 -38.04
CA ILE A 133 4.49 -36.66 -37.98
C ILE A 133 5.36 -37.91 -37.82
N THR A 134 6.30 -38.09 -38.74
CA THR A 134 7.24 -39.23 -38.78
C THR A 134 8.68 -38.78 -38.56
N VAL A 135 9.59 -39.74 -38.37
CA VAL A 135 11.03 -39.48 -38.27
C VAL A 135 11.56 -38.70 -39.48
N ASP A 136 11.03 -38.96 -40.68
CA ASP A 136 11.46 -38.28 -41.91
C ASP A 136 11.11 -36.79 -41.86
N ASN A 137 9.96 -36.40 -41.29
CA ASN A 137 9.61 -34.99 -41.15
C ASN A 137 10.58 -34.25 -40.21
N VAL A 138 10.96 -34.87 -39.09
CA VAL A 138 11.93 -34.29 -38.14
C VAL A 138 13.32 -34.22 -38.77
N LYS A 139 13.71 -35.24 -39.54
CA LYS A 139 14.98 -35.32 -40.27
C LYS A 139 15.12 -34.24 -41.34
N ASP A 140 14.04 -33.95 -42.07
CA ASP A 140 14.00 -32.87 -43.06
C ASP A 140 14.18 -31.51 -42.39
N LEU A 141 13.45 -31.26 -41.30
CA LEU A 141 13.61 -30.04 -40.50
C LEU A 141 15.02 -29.89 -39.96
N ALA A 142 15.58 -30.96 -39.38
CA ALA A 142 16.94 -30.97 -38.85
C ALA A 142 17.97 -30.66 -39.95
N SER A 143 17.78 -31.21 -41.15
CA SER A 143 18.65 -30.92 -42.31
C SER A 143 18.56 -29.47 -42.75
N GLU A 144 17.35 -28.89 -42.71
CA GLU A 144 17.12 -27.49 -43.06
C GLU A 144 17.80 -26.52 -42.06
N VAL A 145 17.62 -26.73 -40.76
CA VAL A 145 18.17 -25.80 -39.75
C VAL A 145 19.69 -25.95 -39.60
N THR A 146 20.24 -27.16 -39.75
CA THR A 146 21.68 -27.41 -39.69
C THR A 146 22.41 -27.09 -41.00
N GLY A 147 21.69 -27.05 -42.12
CA GLY A 147 22.27 -26.85 -43.45
C GLY A 147 23.02 -28.06 -44.02
N ASN A 148 22.91 -29.23 -43.40
CA ASN A 148 23.55 -30.47 -43.81
C ASN A 148 22.55 -31.63 -43.76
N THR A 149 22.68 -32.60 -44.68
CA THR A 149 21.83 -33.79 -44.69
C THR A 149 22.02 -34.62 -43.41
N GLN A 150 20.95 -34.82 -42.65
CA GLN A 150 20.98 -35.62 -41.43
C GLN A 150 20.73 -37.11 -41.73
N THR A 151 21.32 -38.01 -40.91
CA THR A 151 21.20 -39.47 -41.04
C THR A 151 20.65 -40.15 -39.78
N CYS A 152 19.95 -39.39 -38.93
CA CYS A 152 19.27 -39.92 -37.74
C CYS A 152 18.27 -41.04 -38.09
N VAL A 153 18.10 -41.99 -37.15
CA VAL A 153 17.29 -43.20 -37.32
C VAL A 153 15.98 -43.17 -36.51
N ASP A 154 15.85 -42.23 -35.58
CA ASP A 154 14.65 -41.96 -34.79
C ASP A 154 14.53 -40.46 -34.51
N MET A 155 13.35 -40.02 -34.04
CA MET A 155 13.06 -38.61 -33.80
C MET A 155 14.01 -37.97 -32.77
N THR A 156 14.34 -38.70 -31.69
CA THR A 156 15.24 -38.23 -30.63
C THR A 156 16.63 -37.93 -31.19
N ALA A 157 17.19 -38.87 -31.96
CA ALA A 157 18.48 -38.71 -32.63
C ALA A 157 18.46 -37.56 -33.66
N CYS A 158 17.32 -37.29 -34.31
CA CYS A 158 17.19 -36.15 -35.20
C CYS A 158 17.20 -34.83 -34.43
N TRP A 159 16.48 -34.73 -33.31
CA TRP A 159 16.52 -33.56 -32.45
C TRP A 159 17.93 -33.34 -31.87
N ASP A 160 18.60 -34.39 -31.40
CA ASP A 160 19.98 -34.36 -30.91
C ASP A 160 21.00 -33.88 -31.94
N SER A 161 20.72 -34.04 -33.23
CA SER A 161 21.61 -33.57 -34.29
C SER A 161 21.63 -32.04 -34.44
N ILE A 162 20.59 -31.35 -33.95
CA ILE A 162 20.47 -29.89 -34.03
C ILE A 162 21.32 -29.27 -32.91
N THR A 163 22.59 -29.06 -33.24
CA THR A 163 23.58 -28.47 -32.35
C THR A 163 24.22 -27.24 -32.99
N GLY A 164 24.77 -26.35 -32.15
CA GLY A 164 25.40 -25.12 -32.60
C GLY A 164 24.45 -23.92 -32.64
N THR A 165 25.00 -22.73 -32.37
CA THR A 165 24.22 -21.49 -32.14
C THR A 165 23.33 -21.12 -33.31
N ASP A 166 23.82 -21.26 -34.54
CA ASP A 166 23.09 -20.84 -35.74
C ASP A 166 21.91 -21.78 -36.06
N ALA A 167 22.11 -23.09 -35.89
CA ALA A 167 21.06 -24.08 -36.09
C ALA A 167 19.97 -23.95 -35.03
N LEU A 168 20.36 -23.71 -33.76
CA LEU A 168 19.43 -23.48 -32.66
C LEU A 168 18.66 -22.16 -32.82
N ALA A 169 19.28 -21.10 -33.35
CA ALA A 169 18.60 -19.85 -33.67
C ALA A 169 17.54 -20.06 -34.77
N LYS A 170 17.90 -20.74 -35.87
CA LYS A 170 16.96 -21.09 -36.93
C LYS A 170 15.82 -21.97 -36.44
N LEU A 171 16.11 -22.93 -35.56
CA LEU A 171 15.09 -23.76 -34.93
C LEU A 171 14.13 -22.89 -34.12
N LYS A 172 14.65 -21.98 -33.29
CA LYS A 172 13.83 -21.04 -32.51
C LYS A 172 12.92 -20.20 -33.40
N ASP A 173 13.45 -19.64 -34.48
CA ASP A 173 12.67 -18.83 -35.43
C ASP A 173 11.54 -19.64 -36.09
N LYS A 174 11.83 -20.88 -36.51
CA LYS A 174 10.82 -21.78 -37.07
C LYS A 174 9.75 -22.17 -36.07
N LEU A 175 10.14 -22.49 -34.83
CA LEU A 175 9.21 -22.84 -33.77
C LEU A 175 8.30 -21.66 -33.40
N SER A 176 8.86 -20.46 -33.27
CA SER A 176 8.06 -19.25 -33.00
C SER A 176 7.11 -18.90 -34.14
N SER A 177 7.54 -19.10 -35.39
CA SER A 177 6.68 -18.93 -36.57
C SER A 177 5.54 -19.95 -36.58
N ALA A 178 5.86 -21.22 -36.36
CA ALA A 178 4.89 -22.30 -36.28
C ALA A 178 3.89 -22.12 -35.12
N ALA A 179 4.33 -21.61 -33.97
CA ALA A 179 3.43 -21.33 -32.85
C ALA A 179 2.43 -20.20 -33.17
N THR A 180 2.88 -19.20 -33.93
CA THR A 180 2.03 -18.11 -34.42
C THR A 180 1.02 -18.61 -35.45
N GLU A 181 1.47 -19.38 -36.44
CA GLU A 181 0.61 -19.97 -37.48
C GLU A 181 -0.36 -21.01 -36.91
N GLY A 182 0.10 -21.79 -35.94
CA GLY A 182 -0.70 -22.78 -35.21
C GLY A 182 -1.69 -22.17 -34.21
N GLY A 183 -1.72 -20.84 -34.07
CA GLY A 183 -2.69 -20.11 -33.23
C GLY A 183 -2.44 -20.26 -31.73
N SER A 184 -1.20 -20.45 -31.30
CA SER A 184 -0.85 -20.71 -29.91
C SER A 184 0.10 -19.65 -29.33
N PRO A 185 -0.43 -18.55 -28.76
CA PRO A 185 0.38 -17.55 -28.07
C PRO A 185 1.15 -18.11 -26.86
N LEU A 186 0.57 -19.08 -26.14
CA LEU A 186 1.23 -19.76 -25.01
C LEU A 186 2.48 -20.53 -25.44
N VAL A 187 2.39 -21.34 -26.50
CA VAL A 187 3.55 -22.10 -27.01
C VAL A 187 4.61 -21.14 -27.52
N GLY A 188 4.20 -20.07 -28.23
CA GLY A 188 5.12 -19.02 -28.68
C GLY A 188 5.82 -18.32 -27.51
N SER A 189 5.11 -18.01 -26.43
CA SER A 189 5.72 -17.44 -25.22
C SER A 189 6.73 -18.39 -24.58
N ILE A 190 6.44 -19.69 -24.50
CA ILE A 190 7.35 -20.69 -23.94
C ILE A 190 8.61 -20.80 -24.80
N ILE A 191 8.47 -20.94 -26.13
CA ILE A 191 9.62 -21.03 -27.06
C ILE A 191 10.51 -19.78 -26.94
N ASN A 192 9.92 -18.59 -26.87
CA ASN A 192 10.67 -17.36 -26.76
C ASN A 192 11.37 -17.21 -25.41
N GLY A 193 10.74 -17.67 -24.34
CA GLY A 193 11.23 -17.57 -22.96
C GLY A 193 12.18 -18.69 -22.50
N VAL A 194 12.62 -19.55 -23.43
CA VAL A 194 13.55 -20.66 -23.17
C VAL A 194 14.87 -20.44 -23.92
N GLU A 195 15.96 -20.93 -23.32
CA GLU A 195 17.29 -20.93 -23.93
C GLU A 195 17.33 -21.81 -25.20
N PRO A 196 17.97 -21.36 -26.30
CA PRO A 196 17.88 -22.07 -27.58
C PRO A 196 18.30 -23.54 -27.55
N ASP A 197 19.32 -23.91 -26.77
CA ASP A 197 19.79 -25.29 -26.63
C ASP A 197 18.77 -26.20 -25.93
N LYS A 198 17.88 -25.64 -25.11
CA LYS A 198 16.81 -26.39 -24.43
C LYS A 198 15.57 -26.61 -25.27
N LEU A 199 15.42 -25.90 -26.40
CA LEU A 199 14.30 -26.14 -27.34
C LEU A 199 14.32 -27.56 -27.90
N VAL A 200 15.52 -28.13 -28.07
CA VAL A 200 15.70 -29.52 -28.48
C VAL A 200 15.02 -30.49 -27.50
N GLU A 201 15.14 -30.25 -26.20
CA GLU A 201 14.50 -31.08 -25.17
C GLU A 201 12.97 -30.95 -25.18
N ILE A 202 12.45 -29.72 -25.34
CA ILE A 202 10.99 -29.51 -25.49
C ILE A 202 10.47 -30.30 -26.69
N MET A 203 11.19 -30.25 -27.81
CA MET A 203 10.75 -30.92 -29.04
C MET A 203 10.88 -32.43 -28.96
N LYS A 204 11.88 -32.97 -28.26
CA LYS A 204 11.95 -34.40 -27.94
C LYS A 204 10.72 -34.84 -27.15
N GLU A 205 10.39 -34.11 -26.08
CA GLU A 205 9.22 -34.39 -25.24
C GLU A 205 7.92 -34.31 -26.05
N ALA A 206 7.74 -33.26 -26.86
CA ALA A 206 6.59 -33.10 -27.74
C ALA A 206 6.48 -34.23 -28.77
N SER A 207 7.62 -34.67 -29.32
CA SER A 207 7.71 -35.76 -30.29
C SER A 207 7.63 -37.17 -29.69
N SER A 208 7.56 -37.30 -28.36
CA SER A 208 7.33 -38.59 -27.71
C SER A 208 5.88 -39.09 -27.88
N GLY A 209 4.97 -38.18 -28.24
CA GLY A 209 3.52 -38.43 -28.29
C GLY A 209 2.83 -38.40 -26.93
N ASN A 210 3.57 -38.33 -25.80
CA ASN A 210 3.02 -38.26 -24.45
C ASN A 210 3.62 -37.09 -23.68
N PHE A 211 3.43 -35.88 -24.20
CA PHE A 211 3.99 -34.67 -23.61
C PHE A 211 3.52 -34.46 -22.17
N ASP A 212 4.48 -34.34 -21.26
CA ASP A 212 4.26 -34.01 -19.85
C ASP A 212 4.97 -32.70 -19.49
N ALA A 213 4.21 -31.68 -19.06
CA ALA A 213 4.77 -30.38 -18.73
C ALA A 213 5.77 -30.44 -17.57
N ASN A 214 5.63 -31.39 -16.64
CA ASN A 214 6.60 -31.54 -15.53
C ASN A 214 7.95 -32.04 -16.05
N THR A 215 7.94 -33.02 -16.97
CA THR A 215 9.12 -33.53 -17.65
C THR A 215 9.79 -32.44 -18.50
N MET A 216 9.00 -31.68 -19.27
CA MET A 216 9.48 -30.53 -20.02
C MET A 216 10.13 -29.48 -19.10
N LEU A 217 9.43 -29.02 -18.06
CA LEU A 217 9.94 -28.01 -17.12
C LEU A 217 11.25 -28.45 -16.45
N LYS A 218 11.36 -29.72 -16.11
CA LYS A 218 12.58 -30.32 -15.54
C LYS A 218 13.74 -30.32 -16.53
N GLN A 219 13.52 -30.74 -17.78
CA GLN A 219 14.57 -30.82 -18.80
C GLN A 219 15.06 -29.45 -19.23
N VAL A 220 14.13 -28.50 -19.39
CA VAL A 220 14.43 -27.13 -19.78
C VAL A 220 15.11 -26.37 -18.64
N GLY A 221 14.73 -26.66 -17.40
CA GLY A 221 15.33 -26.09 -16.20
C GLY A 221 14.91 -24.65 -15.90
N LYS A 222 14.68 -23.80 -16.91
CA LYS A 222 14.21 -22.42 -16.72
C LYS A 222 13.32 -21.96 -17.88
N ILE A 223 12.11 -21.51 -17.57
CA ILE A 223 11.14 -21.00 -18.56
C ILE A 223 10.63 -19.64 -18.12
N THR A 224 10.61 -18.68 -19.04
CA THR A 224 9.96 -17.38 -18.83
C THR A 224 8.65 -17.33 -19.61
N ILE A 225 7.54 -17.08 -18.93
CA ILE A 225 6.20 -16.98 -19.55
C ILE A 225 5.74 -15.53 -19.43
N ALA A 226 5.36 -14.92 -20.55
CA ALA A 226 4.77 -13.59 -20.56
C ALA A 226 3.26 -13.66 -20.27
N LYS A 227 2.75 -12.67 -19.52
CA LYS A 227 1.31 -12.43 -19.34
C LYS A 227 0.67 -12.09 -20.68
N GLY A 228 -0.59 -12.46 -20.84
CA GLY A 228 -1.39 -12.30 -22.06
C GLY A 228 -1.28 -13.48 -23.03
N ALA A 229 -0.48 -14.51 -22.70
CA ALA A 229 -0.30 -15.66 -23.57
C ALA A 229 -1.42 -16.70 -23.43
N ASP A 230 -2.03 -16.81 -22.25
CA ASP A 230 -3.22 -17.62 -21.99
C ASP A 230 -3.95 -17.12 -20.74
N SER A 231 -5.30 -17.10 -20.77
CA SER A 231 -6.11 -16.55 -19.69
C SER A 231 -6.08 -17.36 -18.38
N VAL A 232 -5.89 -18.68 -18.45
CA VAL A 232 -5.80 -19.55 -17.28
C VAL A 232 -4.42 -19.40 -16.64
N ILE A 233 -3.37 -19.35 -17.47
CA ILE A 233 -2.01 -19.06 -17.02
C ILE A 233 -1.92 -17.64 -16.44
N ASP A 234 -2.55 -16.65 -17.06
CA ASP A 234 -2.55 -15.26 -16.57
C ASP A 234 -3.12 -15.14 -15.16
N LYS A 235 -4.19 -15.87 -14.84
CA LYS A 235 -4.74 -15.92 -13.48
C LYS A 235 -3.68 -16.40 -12.48
N LEU A 236 -2.96 -17.46 -12.81
CA LEU A 236 -1.89 -17.99 -11.98
C LEU A 236 -0.70 -17.02 -11.86
N LEU A 237 -0.32 -16.36 -12.96
CA LEU A 237 0.74 -15.35 -12.94
C LEU A 237 0.34 -14.12 -12.11
N ASN A 238 -0.95 -13.80 -12.06
CA ASN A 238 -1.49 -12.79 -11.17
C ASN A 238 -1.41 -13.25 -9.71
N ASP A 239 -1.78 -14.49 -9.40
CA ASP A 239 -1.67 -15.06 -8.05
C ASP A 239 -0.21 -15.01 -7.55
N PHE A 240 0.78 -15.37 -8.37
CA PHE A 240 2.20 -15.19 -8.03
C PHE A 240 2.57 -13.72 -7.80
N GLY A 241 2.08 -12.81 -8.66
CA GLY A 241 2.28 -11.37 -8.54
C GLY A 241 1.74 -10.78 -7.23
N VAL A 242 0.59 -11.27 -6.77
CA VAL A 242 -0.01 -10.88 -5.48
C VAL A 242 0.89 -11.32 -4.33
N ILE A 243 1.38 -12.58 -4.34
CA ILE A 243 2.26 -13.07 -3.27
C ILE A 243 3.57 -12.27 -3.24
N ASP A 244 4.22 -12.06 -4.39
CA ASP A 244 5.46 -11.26 -4.48
C ASP A 244 5.26 -9.81 -4.00
N SER A 245 4.11 -9.22 -4.33
CA SER A 245 3.78 -7.87 -3.87
C SER A 245 3.57 -7.84 -2.34
N ALA A 246 2.86 -8.83 -1.79
CA ALA A 246 2.67 -8.98 -0.34
C ALA A 246 3.99 -9.25 0.40
N LEU A 247 4.91 -10.01 -0.21
CA LEU A 247 6.27 -10.24 0.30
C LEU A 247 7.07 -8.93 0.41
N LYS A 248 6.92 -8.02 -0.56
CA LYS A 248 7.61 -6.72 -0.59
C LYS A 248 7.00 -5.70 0.36
N GLY A 249 5.69 -5.78 0.60
CA GLY A 249 4.99 -4.95 1.57
C GLY A 249 3.55 -5.39 1.70
N ASN A 250 3.09 -5.57 2.94
CA ASN A 250 1.73 -5.98 3.22
C ASN A 250 1.17 -5.29 4.46
N ASP A 251 -0.05 -4.76 4.38
CA ASP A 251 -0.65 -3.95 5.42
C ASP A 251 -2.16 -3.83 5.23
N VAL A 252 -2.93 -3.81 6.31
CA VAL A 252 -4.32 -3.36 6.30
C VAL A 252 -4.49 -2.44 7.49
N ASN A 253 -4.98 -1.22 7.24
CA ASN A 253 -5.35 -0.28 8.27
C ASN A 253 -6.82 0.10 8.13
N ILE A 254 -7.53 0.03 9.24
CA ILE A 254 -8.86 0.60 9.37
C ILE A 254 -8.78 1.61 10.51
N THR A 255 -9.08 2.86 10.19
CA THR A 255 -9.06 3.96 11.15
C THR A 255 -10.43 4.59 11.22
N THR A 256 -10.94 4.79 12.43
CA THR A 256 -12.11 5.60 12.69
C THR A 256 -11.74 6.75 13.59
N GLN A 257 -12.25 7.94 13.29
CA GLN A 257 -11.95 9.16 14.01
C GLN A 257 -13.20 10.00 14.07
N ASN A 258 -13.80 10.00 15.26
CA ASN A 258 -15.07 10.62 15.52
C ASN A 258 -14.90 11.66 16.62
N GLY A 259 -15.70 12.71 16.60
CA GLY A 259 -15.63 13.68 17.67
C GLY A 259 -16.74 14.69 17.69
N PHE A 260 -16.82 15.33 18.86
CA PHE A 260 -17.59 16.53 19.11
C PHE A 260 -16.65 17.61 19.63
N VAL A 261 -16.87 18.84 19.21
CA VAL A 261 -16.14 20.00 19.71
C VAL A 261 -17.12 21.13 19.99
N PHE A 262 -16.89 21.81 21.10
CA PHE A 262 -17.60 23.01 21.48
C PHE A 262 -16.60 24.10 21.84
N GLN A 263 -16.72 25.25 21.20
CA GLN A 263 -15.93 26.44 21.48
C GLN A 263 -16.83 27.48 22.13
N ILE A 264 -16.45 27.92 23.32
CA ILE A 264 -17.06 29.04 24.03
C ILE A 264 -16.36 30.32 23.57
N ALA A 265 -17.16 31.28 23.10
CA ALA A 265 -16.65 32.56 22.64
C ALA A 265 -15.77 33.27 23.69
N GLY A 266 -14.69 33.87 23.19
CA GLY A 266 -13.91 34.86 23.92
C GLY A 266 -14.56 36.24 23.85
N ASP A 267 -14.04 37.18 24.63
CA ASP A 267 -14.47 38.57 24.51
C ASP A 267 -14.10 39.13 23.14
N LYS A 268 -14.92 40.06 22.65
CA LYS A 268 -14.62 40.79 21.41
C LYS A 268 -13.22 41.39 21.53
N LYS A 269 -12.42 41.25 20.47
CA LYS A 269 -11.08 41.83 20.39
C LYS A 269 -11.18 43.35 20.59
N THR A 270 -10.80 43.84 21.77
CA THR A 270 -10.74 45.27 22.06
C THR A 270 -9.30 45.72 21.97
N ARG A 271 -8.98 46.57 20.98
CA ARG A 271 -7.68 47.21 20.87
C ARG A 271 -7.71 48.49 21.70
N ARG A 272 -6.97 48.52 22.81
CA ARG A 272 -6.75 49.75 23.56
C ARG A 272 -5.42 50.35 23.12
N VAL A 273 -5.42 51.63 22.77
CA VAL A 273 -4.21 52.40 22.48
C VAL A 273 -3.89 53.19 23.74
N GLU A 274 -2.80 52.87 24.41
CA GLU A 274 -2.28 53.69 25.52
C GLU A 274 -1.33 54.77 24.96
N ASN A 275 -1.40 55.97 25.53
CA ASN A 275 -0.58 57.11 25.12
C ASN A 275 0.22 57.54 26.35
N ASP A 276 1.55 57.53 26.25
CA ASP A 276 2.39 57.92 27.38
C ASP A 276 2.42 59.46 27.53
N ALA A 277 2.49 59.94 28.76
CA ALA A 277 2.22 61.34 29.16
C ALA A 277 3.28 62.36 28.67
N ILE A 278 4.15 61.99 27.73
CA ILE A 278 5.25 62.80 27.20
C ILE A 278 5.09 63.06 25.68
N GLY A 279 3.96 62.69 25.08
CA GLY A 279 3.65 63.05 23.69
C GLY A 279 4.37 62.20 22.63
N SER A 280 5.06 61.13 23.05
CA SER A 280 5.41 60.01 22.17
C SER A 280 4.24 59.03 22.11
N ILE A 281 3.60 58.91 20.94
CA ILE A 281 2.55 57.93 20.70
C ILE A 281 3.23 56.55 20.59
N GLU A 282 3.41 55.85 21.70
CA GLU A 282 3.77 54.43 21.69
C GLU A 282 2.47 53.61 21.61
N ILE A 283 2.09 53.20 20.40
CA ILE A 283 0.86 52.40 20.18
C ILE A 283 1.10 50.99 20.73
N GLN A 284 0.81 50.78 22.01
CA GLN A 284 0.75 49.45 22.61
C GLN A 284 -0.69 48.93 22.49
N GLU A 285 -0.97 48.14 21.44
CA GLU A 285 -2.25 47.47 21.28
C GLU A 285 -2.33 46.31 22.30
N ILE A 286 -3.05 46.51 23.42
CA ILE A 286 -3.24 45.45 24.43
C ILE A 286 -4.60 44.79 24.19
N ASP A 287 -4.62 43.45 24.05
CA ASP A 287 -5.85 42.66 24.11
C ASP A 287 -6.24 42.41 25.57
N SER A 288 -7.18 43.20 26.08
CA SER A 288 -7.69 43.04 27.45
C SER A 288 -8.80 42.00 27.59
N GLY A 289 -9.24 41.38 26.49
CA GLY A 289 -10.38 40.47 26.47
C GLY A 289 -10.00 39.02 26.79
N ARG A 290 -10.92 38.27 27.41
CA ARG A 290 -10.77 36.82 27.60
C ARG A 290 -10.63 36.12 26.25
N GLY A 291 -9.65 35.23 26.11
CA GLY A 291 -9.52 34.34 24.96
C GLY A 291 -10.69 33.34 24.84
N ALA A 292 -10.70 32.52 23.80
CA ALA A 292 -11.72 31.48 23.63
C ALA A 292 -11.30 30.18 24.30
N VAL A 293 -12.28 29.42 24.79
CA VAL A 293 -12.09 28.11 25.40
C VAL A 293 -12.72 27.05 24.51
N GLY A 294 -11.99 25.98 24.20
CA GLY A 294 -12.50 24.83 23.49
C GLY A 294 -12.59 23.61 24.41
N ILE A 295 -13.65 22.82 24.27
CA ILE A 295 -13.81 21.50 24.89
C ILE A 295 -14.18 20.51 23.80
N GLY A 296 -13.59 19.31 23.82
CA GLY A 296 -13.92 18.27 22.87
C GLY A 296 -14.12 16.91 23.53
N LEU A 297 -14.71 16.00 22.77
CA LEU A 297 -14.75 14.57 23.03
C LEU A 297 -14.41 13.87 21.73
N PHE A 298 -13.24 13.26 21.65
CA PHE A 298 -12.76 12.57 20.45
C PHE A 298 -12.67 11.08 20.74
N ALA A 299 -13.29 10.26 19.90
CA ALA A 299 -13.25 8.81 19.99
C ALA A 299 -12.66 8.26 18.69
N SER A 300 -11.47 7.67 18.80
CA SER A 300 -10.74 7.10 17.67
C SER A 300 -10.51 5.62 17.90
N ALA A 301 -10.58 4.83 16.84
CA ALA A 301 -10.15 3.43 16.86
C ALA A 301 -9.30 3.15 15.63
N PHE A 302 -8.16 2.51 15.86
CA PHE A 302 -7.18 2.16 14.85
C PHE A 302 -7.01 0.65 14.88
N SER A 303 -7.13 -0.01 13.74
CA SER A 303 -6.83 -1.41 13.58
C SER A 303 -5.80 -1.57 12.48
N ASN A 304 -4.77 -2.35 12.74
CA ASN A 304 -3.73 -2.70 11.79
C ASN A 304 -3.56 -4.22 11.75
N ALA A 305 -3.39 -4.77 10.56
CA ALA A 305 -2.85 -6.10 10.35
C ALA A 305 -1.67 -6.03 9.38
N SER A 306 -0.54 -6.61 9.76
CA SER A 306 0.64 -6.73 8.89
C SER A 306 1.35 -8.06 9.16
N ALA A 307 1.87 -8.68 8.12
CA ALA A 307 2.58 -9.95 8.16
C ALA A 307 4.09 -9.72 8.02
N GLN A 308 4.84 -10.23 8.99
CA GLN A 308 6.27 -10.40 8.89
C GLN A 308 6.57 -11.78 8.30
N ILE A 309 7.25 -11.75 7.16
CA ILE A 309 7.67 -12.96 6.46
C ILE A 309 9.01 -13.44 7.03
N ASP A 310 9.14 -14.75 7.26
CA ASP A 310 10.39 -15.36 7.68
C ASP A 310 11.49 -15.08 6.65
N PRO A 311 12.59 -14.39 7.03
CA PRO A 311 13.65 -14.04 6.09
C PRO A 311 14.38 -15.25 5.50
N ASN A 312 14.30 -16.42 6.14
CA ASN A 312 14.88 -17.66 5.61
C ASN A 312 13.94 -18.41 4.67
N ASN A 313 12.65 -18.05 4.65
CA ASN A 313 11.60 -18.71 3.90
C ASN A 313 10.77 -17.65 3.14
N ASN A 314 11.42 -16.83 2.33
CA ASN A 314 10.82 -15.67 1.65
C ASN A 314 10.81 -15.80 0.12
N GLN A 315 11.05 -16.99 -0.42
CA GLN A 315 11.06 -17.26 -1.86
C GLN A 315 9.73 -17.89 -2.30
N LEU A 316 9.36 -17.65 -3.55
CA LEU A 316 8.21 -18.31 -4.17
C LEU A 316 8.65 -19.66 -4.73
N ILE A 317 8.66 -20.71 -3.90
CA ILE A 317 9.02 -22.07 -4.33
C ILE A 317 7.82 -23.00 -4.19
N PHE A 318 7.52 -23.76 -5.25
CA PHE A 318 6.35 -24.64 -5.34
C PHE A 318 6.78 -26.09 -5.56
N ASP A 319 6.01 -27.02 -4.99
CA ASP A 319 6.14 -28.45 -5.27
C ASP A 319 5.19 -28.82 -6.41
N LEU A 320 5.77 -29.31 -7.49
CA LEU A 320 5.09 -29.73 -8.71
C LEU A 320 5.35 -31.23 -8.93
N GLY A 321 4.69 -32.08 -8.14
CA GLY A 321 4.80 -33.54 -8.26
C GLY A 321 6.16 -34.09 -7.82
N GLY A 322 6.71 -33.61 -6.70
CA GLY A 322 8.02 -34.03 -6.16
C GLY A 322 9.20 -33.34 -6.85
N LYS A 323 8.96 -32.18 -7.46
CA LYS A 323 9.93 -31.33 -8.15
C LYS A 323 9.70 -29.89 -7.74
N TYR A 324 10.78 -29.18 -7.45
CA TYR A 324 10.70 -27.86 -6.86
C TYR A 324 11.09 -26.79 -7.86
N TYR A 325 10.27 -25.74 -7.94
CA TYR A 325 10.46 -24.64 -8.87
C TYR A 325 10.37 -23.31 -8.16
N GLN A 326 11.33 -22.43 -8.40
CA GLN A 326 11.28 -21.04 -7.95
C GLN A 326 10.59 -20.18 -9.03
N ALA A 327 9.54 -19.47 -8.63
CA ALA A 327 8.94 -18.42 -9.44
C ALA A 327 9.63 -17.07 -9.17
N SER A 328 9.95 -16.33 -10.23
CA SER A 328 10.43 -14.95 -10.14
C SER A 328 9.62 -14.09 -11.10
N ILE A 329 9.09 -12.96 -10.63
CA ILE A 329 8.26 -12.07 -11.44
C ILE A 329 9.08 -10.87 -11.90
N ASP A 330 9.03 -10.58 -13.19
CA ASP A 330 9.62 -9.39 -13.79
C ASP A 330 8.59 -8.70 -14.70
N GLY A 331 8.00 -7.62 -14.18
CA GLY A 331 6.94 -6.87 -14.85
C GLY A 331 5.77 -7.75 -15.28
N ASN A 332 5.65 -7.95 -16.59
CA ASN A 332 4.58 -8.75 -17.21
C ASN A 332 5.02 -10.20 -17.50
N SER A 333 6.05 -10.72 -16.83
CA SER A 333 6.52 -12.09 -17.04
C SER A 333 6.79 -12.81 -15.73
N VAL A 334 6.69 -14.14 -15.77
CA VAL A 334 7.07 -15.02 -14.67
C VAL A 334 8.08 -16.04 -15.17
N THR A 335 9.22 -16.09 -14.49
CA THR A 335 10.24 -17.11 -14.69
C THR A 335 10.03 -18.25 -13.70
N LEU A 336 9.91 -19.47 -14.20
CA LEU A 336 9.92 -20.70 -13.41
C LEU A 336 11.29 -21.36 -13.58
N GLN A 337 12.00 -21.55 -12.47
CA GLN A 337 13.32 -22.18 -12.45
C GLN A 337 13.28 -23.47 -11.63
N TYR A 338 13.61 -24.59 -12.26
CA TYR A 338 13.78 -25.88 -11.61
C TYR A 338 14.97 -25.89 -10.64
N LEU A 339 14.76 -26.45 -9.46
CA LEU A 339 15.74 -26.57 -8.39
C LEU A 339 16.14 -28.04 -8.22
N PRO A 340 17.16 -28.55 -8.93
CA PRO A 340 17.45 -29.99 -9.01
C PRO A 340 17.88 -30.62 -7.69
N ASN A 341 18.46 -29.84 -6.79
CA ASN A 341 18.99 -30.29 -5.50
C ASN A 341 18.00 -30.09 -4.35
N GLN A 342 16.81 -29.57 -4.64
CA GLN A 342 15.78 -29.31 -3.66
C GLN A 342 14.81 -30.48 -3.60
N ASN A 343 14.44 -30.90 -2.39
CA ASN A 343 13.57 -32.04 -2.12
C ASN A 343 12.45 -31.72 -1.12
N ASN A 344 12.29 -30.44 -0.78
CA ASN A 344 11.28 -29.91 0.13
C ASN A 344 11.08 -28.41 -0.14
N LEU A 345 10.18 -27.77 0.62
CA LEU A 345 9.88 -26.35 0.50
C LEU A 345 10.85 -25.44 1.28
N ASN A 346 12.07 -25.88 1.63
CA ASN A 346 13.04 -25.00 2.29
C ASN A 346 13.30 -23.73 1.48
N GLY A 347 13.27 -22.56 2.12
CA GLY A 347 13.37 -21.28 1.44
C GLY A 347 12.04 -20.73 0.93
N SER A 348 11.00 -21.57 0.84
CA SER A 348 9.67 -21.17 0.36
C SER A 348 8.84 -20.47 1.42
N ILE A 349 8.08 -19.45 1.02
CA ILE A 349 6.98 -18.86 1.81
C ILE A 349 5.87 -19.88 2.17
N MET A 350 5.81 -21.00 1.46
CA MET A 350 4.84 -22.07 1.72
C MET A 350 5.39 -23.18 2.63
N ASN A 351 6.61 -23.04 3.14
CA ASN A 351 7.19 -24.02 4.05
C ASN A 351 6.40 -24.08 5.36
N GLU A 352 5.90 -25.26 5.76
CA GLU A 352 5.11 -25.41 6.99
C GLU A 352 5.94 -25.12 8.26
N GLN A 353 7.27 -25.26 8.18
CA GLN A 353 8.20 -24.94 9.25
C GLN A 353 8.65 -23.47 9.24
N ALA A 354 8.16 -22.65 8.31
CA ALA A 354 8.49 -21.24 8.28
C ALA A 354 7.84 -20.49 9.45
N ASN A 355 8.59 -19.56 10.03
CA ASN A 355 8.12 -18.74 11.15
C ASN A 355 7.50 -17.43 10.66
N HIS A 356 6.51 -17.50 9.77
CA HIS A 356 5.75 -16.30 9.40
C HIS A 356 4.88 -15.85 10.57
N VAL A 357 4.79 -14.54 10.79
CA VAL A 357 4.02 -13.97 11.90
C VAL A 357 3.09 -12.90 11.36
N LEU A 358 1.79 -13.08 11.57
CA LEU A 358 0.78 -12.06 11.38
C LEU A 358 0.69 -11.25 12.67
N TYR A 359 0.96 -9.96 12.57
CA TYR A 359 0.78 -8.98 13.63
C TYR A 359 -0.58 -8.32 13.47
N ALA A 360 -1.49 -8.61 14.38
CA ALA A 360 -2.77 -7.94 14.49
C ALA A 360 -2.71 -6.94 15.66
N ASN A 361 -3.05 -5.68 15.41
CA ASN A 361 -3.07 -4.62 16.40
C ASN A 361 -4.42 -3.88 16.35
N ALA A 362 -4.94 -3.54 17.52
CA ALA A 362 -6.02 -2.59 17.65
C ALA A 362 -5.74 -1.63 18.82
N LEU A 363 -6.10 -0.37 18.61
CA LEU A 363 -5.95 0.69 19.60
C LEU A 363 -7.18 1.59 19.53
N ALA A 364 -7.97 1.64 20.59
CA ALA A 364 -9.02 2.64 20.76
C ALA A 364 -8.53 3.74 21.71
N ILE A 365 -8.85 4.99 21.43
CA ILE A 365 -8.50 6.14 22.27
C ILE A 365 -9.70 7.07 22.35
N VAL A 366 -10.10 7.37 23.59
CA VAL A 366 -11.02 8.45 23.90
C VAL A 366 -10.21 9.62 24.47
N GLU A 367 -10.26 10.77 23.82
CA GLU A 367 -9.61 12.01 24.25
C GLU A 367 -10.67 13.04 24.67
N VAL A 368 -10.46 13.68 25.83
CA VAL A 368 -11.25 14.83 26.30
C VAL A 368 -10.31 16.03 26.40
N PRO A 369 -10.10 16.78 25.30
CA PRO A 369 -9.31 18.00 25.30
C PRO A 369 -10.06 19.18 25.91
N VAL A 370 -9.34 19.98 26.69
CA VAL A 370 -9.72 21.34 27.06
C VAL A 370 -8.60 22.27 26.63
N GLY A 371 -8.93 23.27 25.81
CA GLY A 371 -7.96 24.20 25.26
C GLY A 371 -8.35 25.65 25.46
N TYR A 372 -7.34 26.51 25.45
CA TYR A 372 -7.48 27.96 25.52
C TYR A 372 -6.61 28.59 24.44
N GLY A 373 -7.16 29.58 23.74
CA GLY A 373 -6.43 30.36 22.75
C GLY A 373 -6.62 31.86 22.95
N HIS A 374 -5.55 32.62 22.75
CA HIS A 374 -5.51 34.06 22.96
C HIS A 374 -4.75 34.77 21.84
N THR A 375 -5.07 36.03 21.60
CA THR A 375 -4.47 36.85 20.55
C THR A 375 -3.56 37.89 21.18
N LEU A 376 -2.32 37.96 20.72
CA LEU A 376 -1.34 38.98 21.07
C LEU A 376 -1.19 39.91 19.87
N PHE A 377 -1.52 41.20 20.04
CA PHE A 377 -1.32 42.19 19.00
C PHE A 377 0.13 42.67 19.03
N THR A 378 0.80 42.62 17.88
CA THR A 378 2.21 43.04 17.77
C THR A 378 2.41 43.96 16.56
N PRO A 379 3.51 44.74 16.52
CA PRO A 379 3.84 45.57 15.35
C PRO A 379 3.94 44.80 14.03
N VAL A 380 4.29 43.52 14.09
CA VAL A 380 4.46 42.64 12.91
C VAL A 380 3.18 41.91 12.50
N GLY A 381 2.10 42.03 13.28
CA GLY A 381 0.82 41.36 13.03
C GLY A 381 0.22 40.72 14.28
N ASP A 382 -0.89 40.02 14.09
CA ASP A 382 -1.59 39.33 15.17
C ASP A 382 -0.92 37.96 15.38
N ILE A 383 -0.42 37.69 16.58
CA ILE A 383 0.14 36.40 16.98
C ILE A 383 -0.86 35.74 17.92
N ASN A 384 -1.49 34.66 17.47
CA ASN A 384 -2.37 33.86 18.31
C ASN A 384 -1.56 32.71 18.89
N VAL A 385 -1.74 32.47 20.18
CA VAL A 385 -1.13 31.35 20.90
C VAL A 385 -2.23 30.52 21.53
N GLY A 386 -2.03 29.21 21.58
CA GLY A 386 -2.98 28.33 22.23
C GLY A 386 -2.33 27.11 22.84
N LEU A 387 -3.02 26.57 23.84
CA LEU A 387 -2.60 25.40 24.60
C LEU A 387 -3.82 24.51 24.82
N ALA A 388 -3.65 23.19 24.72
CA ALA A 388 -4.69 22.22 25.06
C ALA A 388 -4.12 21.10 25.92
N VAL A 389 -4.84 20.79 27.00
CA VAL A 389 -4.59 19.63 27.85
C VAL A 389 -5.65 18.59 27.55
N LYS A 390 -5.26 17.34 27.37
CA LYS A 390 -6.14 16.26 26.93
C LYS A 390 -6.09 15.13 27.93
N PHE A 391 -7.22 14.78 28.54
CA PHE A 391 -7.33 13.49 29.20
C PHE A 391 -7.50 12.41 28.14
N MET A 392 -6.80 11.29 28.26
CA MET A 392 -6.85 10.20 27.30
C MET A 392 -7.07 8.88 28.01
N GLN A 393 -8.07 8.13 27.56
CA GLN A 393 -8.27 6.73 27.92
C GLN A 393 -8.08 5.88 26.68
N ALA A 394 -7.11 4.98 26.72
CA ALA A 394 -6.76 4.12 25.61
C ALA A 394 -7.04 2.66 25.96
N MET A 395 -7.45 1.90 24.95
CA MET A 395 -7.65 0.45 25.01
C MET A 395 -6.80 -0.20 23.93
N GLY A 396 -5.87 -1.07 24.29
CA GLY A 396 -4.95 -1.72 23.35
C GLY A 396 -5.16 -3.23 23.27
N TYR A 397 -5.14 -3.77 22.07
CA TYR A 397 -5.12 -5.22 21.78
C TYR A 397 -4.05 -5.53 20.74
N GLY A 398 -3.32 -6.63 20.93
CA GLY A 398 -2.30 -7.05 19.97
C GLY A 398 -2.04 -8.53 20.06
N GLN A 399 -1.83 -9.17 18.91
CA GLN A 399 -1.56 -10.59 18.86
C GLN A 399 -0.58 -10.88 17.73
N ASN A 400 0.38 -11.77 18.02
CA ASN A 400 1.26 -12.35 17.04
C ASN A 400 0.75 -13.76 16.75
N LEU A 401 0.35 -14.01 15.51
CA LEU A 401 -0.18 -15.28 15.06
C LEU A 401 0.76 -15.89 14.05
N SER A 402 1.31 -17.06 14.36
CA SER A 402 2.04 -17.83 13.36
C SER A 402 1.07 -18.29 12.27
N PHE A 403 1.47 -18.15 11.02
CA PHE A 403 0.67 -18.62 9.88
C PHE A 403 1.55 -19.30 8.83
N SER A 404 0.90 -20.07 7.97
CA SER A 404 1.48 -20.57 6.72
C SER A 404 0.59 -20.10 5.58
N VAL A 405 1.17 -19.79 4.42
CA VAL A 405 0.40 -19.39 3.24
C VAL A 405 -0.64 -20.48 2.90
N GLY A 406 -1.90 -20.08 2.69
CA GLY A 406 -3.03 -21.01 2.48
C GLY A 406 -3.70 -21.56 3.74
N LYS A 407 -3.11 -21.34 4.94
CA LYS A 407 -3.70 -21.69 6.24
C LYS A 407 -3.83 -20.43 7.10
N THR A 408 -4.94 -19.70 6.93
CA THR A 408 -5.21 -18.49 7.71
C THR A 408 -5.49 -18.84 9.18
N PRO A 409 -4.79 -18.21 10.15
CA PRO A 409 -5.06 -18.45 11.57
C PRO A 409 -6.44 -17.90 11.94
N SER A 410 -7.18 -18.62 12.78
CA SER A 410 -8.41 -18.09 13.37
C SER A 410 -8.06 -17.02 14.40
N VAL A 411 -8.41 -15.77 14.12
CA VAL A 411 -8.24 -14.65 15.06
C VAL A 411 -9.47 -14.59 15.97
N SER A 412 -9.29 -14.87 17.25
CA SER A 412 -10.32 -14.61 18.27
C SER A 412 -9.94 -13.39 19.09
N VAL A 413 -10.71 -12.31 18.96
CA VAL A 413 -10.54 -11.10 19.77
C VAL A 413 -11.54 -11.16 20.93
N SER A 414 -11.04 -11.25 22.17
CA SER A 414 -11.85 -11.10 23.37
C SER A 414 -11.67 -9.69 23.95
N MET A 415 -12.76 -9.11 24.45
CA MET A 415 -12.70 -7.84 25.20
C MET A 415 -11.95 -8.00 26.54
N ASP A 416 -11.90 -9.22 27.08
CA ASP A 416 -11.17 -9.52 28.32
C ASP A 416 -9.64 -9.49 28.13
N ASP A 417 -9.17 -9.56 26.89
CA ASP A 417 -7.74 -9.49 26.53
C ASP A 417 -7.29 -8.05 26.21
N MET A 418 -8.13 -7.04 26.49
CA MET A 418 -7.86 -5.64 26.19
C MET A 418 -7.40 -4.87 27.43
N ASP A 419 -6.28 -4.15 27.30
CA ASP A 419 -5.77 -3.32 28.38
C ASP A 419 -6.27 -1.90 28.30
N ILE A 420 -6.72 -1.38 29.45
CA ILE A 420 -7.17 0.01 29.57
C ILE A 420 -6.09 0.82 30.29
N ALA A 421 -5.62 1.89 29.65
CA ALA A 421 -4.69 2.85 30.24
C ALA A 421 -5.26 4.27 30.20
N GLN A 422 -4.91 5.07 31.21
CA GLN A 422 -5.27 6.48 31.28
C GLN A 422 -4.01 7.35 31.36
N THR A 423 -4.00 8.46 30.63
CA THR A 423 -2.86 9.37 30.56
C THR A 423 -3.32 10.78 30.16
N PHE A 424 -2.38 11.73 30.08
CA PHE A 424 -2.66 13.09 29.65
C PHE A 424 -1.76 13.50 28.48
N GLY A 425 -2.29 14.30 27.56
CA GLY A 425 -1.56 14.89 26.45
C GLY A 425 -1.51 16.41 26.56
N LEU A 426 -0.44 17.01 26.03
CA LEU A 426 -0.26 18.45 25.95
C LEU A 426 0.01 18.89 24.51
N ASP A 427 -0.82 19.77 24.00
CA ASP A 427 -0.70 20.35 22.66
C ASP A 427 -0.47 21.86 22.75
N LEU A 428 0.38 22.40 21.88
CA LEU A 428 0.71 23.82 21.77
C LEU A 428 0.56 24.28 20.33
N GLY A 429 0.01 25.48 20.15
CA GLY A 429 -0.26 26.06 18.86
C GLY A 429 0.16 27.52 18.77
N VAL A 430 0.60 27.92 17.58
CA VAL A 430 0.83 29.33 17.21
C VAL A 430 0.22 29.59 15.84
N LEU A 431 -0.34 30.79 15.66
CA LEU A 431 -0.82 31.28 14.38
C LEU A 431 -0.44 32.76 14.21
N TRP A 432 0.33 33.08 13.19
CA TRP A 432 0.70 34.45 12.85
C TRP A 432 -0.11 34.96 11.65
N THR A 433 -0.70 36.14 11.80
CA THR A 433 -1.40 36.88 10.74
C THR A 433 -0.64 38.19 10.50
N PRO A 434 0.13 38.31 9.40
CA PRO A 434 0.95 39.48 9.17
C PRO A 434 0.12 40.76 9.00
N ARG A 435 0.58 41.87 9.58
CA ARG A 435 -0.14 43.16 9.50
C ARG A 435 -0.36 43.65 8.06
N PHE A 436 0.60 43.36 7.17
CA PHE A 436 0.59 43.77 5.76
C PHE A 436 -0.26 42.85 4.86
N LEU A 437 -0.66 41.67 5.34
CA LEU A 437 -1.49 40.70 4.62
C LEU A 437 -2.45 40.02 5.61
N GLN A 438 -3.54 40.71 5.96
CA GLN A 438 -4.49 40.24 6.99
C GLN A 438 -5.25 38.96 6.62
N ASN A 439 -5.26 38.61 5.33
CA ASN A 439 -5.89 37.42 4.79
C ASN A 439 -4.94 36.20 4.75
N LEU A 440 -3.66 36.39 5.07
CA LEU A 440 -2.66 35.33 5.13
C LEU A 440 -2.49 34.87 6.58
N HIS A 441 -2.53 33.56 6.80
CA HIS A 441 -2.31 32.97 8.11
C HIS A 441 -1.24 31.88 8.04
N LEU A 442 -0.30 31.92 8.97
CA LEU A 442 0.79 30.96 9.09
C LEU A 442 0.70 30.26 10.44
N GLY A 443 0.49 28.96 10.43
CA GLY A 443 0.25 28.14 11.61
C GLY A 443 1.38 27.14 11.87
N LEU A 444 1.63 26.88 13.15
CA LEU A 444 2.49 25.80 13.63
C LEU A 444 1.83 25.15 14.83
N VAL A 445 1.79 23.82 14.86
CA VAL A 445 1.27 23.05 15.99
C VAL A 445 2.26 21.96 16.38
N ALA A 446 2.44 21.80 17.69
CA ALA A 446 3.13 20.68 18.28
C ALA A 446 2.16 19.92 19.20
N LYS A 447 1.90 18.66 18.90
CA LYS A 447 1.01 17.80 19.68
C LYS A 447 1.79 16.82 20.54
N ASN A 448 1.17 16.39 21.63
CA ASN A 448 1.69 15.37 22.54
C ASN A 448 3.12 15.71 23.01
N LEU A 449 3.37 16.96 23.40
CA LEU A 449 4.68 17.46 23.82
C LEU A 449 5.32 16.62 24.94
N ASN A 450 4.47 16.03 25.80
CA ASN A 450 4.85 15.17 26.90
C ASN A 450 4.98 13.68 26.52
N ALA A 451 4.80 13.30 25.25
CA ALA A 451 4.90 11.94 24.71
C ALA A 451 4.21 10.87 25.59
N PRO A 452 2.87 10.93 25.74
CA PRO A 452 2.14 10.05 26.63
C PRO A 452 2.30 8.58 26.25
N VAL A 453 2.50 7.74 27.26
CA VAL A 453 2.69 6.29 27.11
C VAL A 453 1.42 5.56 27.51
N ILE A 454 0.93 4.72 26.60
CA ILE A 454 -0.19 3.81 26.78
C ILE A 454 0.40 2.45 27.16
N LYS A 455 0.19 2.03 28.41
CA LYS A 455 0.66 0.75 28.90
C LYS A 455 -0.16 -0.38 28.30
N ARG A 456 0.51 -1.46 27.93
CA ARG A 456 -0.08 -2.70 27.42
C ARG A 456 0.44 -3.87 28.26
N THR A 457 -0.42 -4.80 28.63
CA THR A 457 -0.10 -6.05 29.34
C THR A 457 -0.04 -7.21 28.33
N GLY A 458 0.10 -8.45 28.80
CA GLY A 458 0.28 -9.61 27.91
C GLY A 458 1.65 -9.72 27.22
N GLY A 459 2.66 -8.95 27.65
CA GLY A 459 4.02 -9.00 27.08
C GLY A 459 4.23 -8.15 25.82
N LEU A 460 3.24 -7.34 25.44
CA LEU A 460 3.34 -6.41 24.31
C LEU A 460 4.09 -5.12 24.70
N PRO A 461 4.84 -4.50 23.78
CA PRO A 461 5.49 -3.22 24.03
C PRO A 461 4.45 -2.11 24.26
N ASN A 462 4.75 -1.19 25.16
CA ASN A 462 3.93 0.00 25.37
C ASN A 462 3.82 0.82 24.08
N THR A 463 2.65 1.41 23.84
CA THR A 463 2.44 2.34 22.72
C THR A 463 2.74 3.76 23.20
N THR A 464 3.67 4.45 22.55
CA THR A 464 4.01 5.83 22.89
C THR A 464 3.41 6.76 21.84
N LEU A 465 2.58 7.70 22.28
CA LEU A 465 2.08 8.76 21.40
C LEU A 465 3.19 9.80 21.21
N ASN A 466 4.01 9.60 20.19
CA ASN A 466 5.14 10.48 19.90
C ASN A 466 4.69 11.90 19.56
N ARG A 467 5.63 12.84 19.73
CA ARG A 467 5.42 14.25 19.41
C ARG A 467 5.16 14.41 17.93
N GLN A 468 4.12 15.17 17.58
CA GLN A 468 3.79 15.49 16.18
C GLN A 468 4.02 16.98 15.96
N LEU A 469 4.60 17.34 14.82
CA LEU A 469 4.89 18.74 14.44
C LEU A 469 4.38 19.00 13.04
N ARG A 470 3.43 19.94 12.89
CA ARG A 470 2.83 20.29 11.60
C ARG A 470 2.81 21.81 11.44
N ALA A 471 3.15 22.26 10.23
CA ALA A 471 3.01 23.65 9.83
C ALA A 471 1.91 23.77 8.77
N GLY A 472 1.29 24.95 8.71
CA GLY A 472 0.23 25.22 7.75
C GLY A 472 0.22 26.67 7.29
N VAL A 473 -0.33 26.91 6.11
CA VAL A 473 -0.63 28.22 5.57
C VAL A 473 -2.07 28.25 5.07
N SER A 474 -2.76 29.35 5.27
CA SER A 474 -4.03 29.61 4.62
C SER A 474 -4.11 31.03 4.07
N TYR A 475 -4.89 31.20 3.00
CA TYR A 475 -5.12 32.49 2.37
C TYR A 475 -6.60 32.64 2.02
N GLU A 476 -7.25 33.66 2.60
CA GLU A 476 -8.65 34.00 2.36
C GLU A 476 -8.75 35.03 1.21
N MET A 477 -9.29 34.61 0.07
CA MET A 477 -9.45 35.43 -1.13
C MET A 477 -10.93 35.73 -1.38
N LEU A 478 -11.26 37.01 -1.57
CA LEU A 478 -12.61 37.49 -1.90
C LEU A 478 -13.70 37.06 -0.88
N ASP A 479 -13.31 36.78 0.37
CA ASP A 479 -14.16 36.35 1.50
C ASP A 479 -14.97 35.05 1.31
N PHE A 480 -15.02 34.49 0.09
CA PHE A 480 -15.69 33.22 -0.22
C PHE A 480 -14.71 32.10 -0.58
N LEU A 481 -13.46 32.41 -0.92
CA LEU A 481 -12.49 31.41 -1.37
C LEU A 481 -11.33 31.29 -0.39
N THR A 482 -11.10 30.11 0.17
CA THR A 482 -10.00 29.86 1.10
C THR A 482 -9.06 28.82 0.50
N PHE A 483 -7.78 29.17 0.38
CA PHE A 483 -6.72 28.21 0.06
C PHE A 483 -6.03 27.77 1.35
N ALA A 484 -5.70 26.48 1.45
CA ALA A 484 -5.00 25.94 2.61
C ALA A 484 -3.95 24.92 2.18
N PHE A 485 -2.84 24.88 2.89
CA PHE A 485 -1.79 23.88 2.71
C PHE A 485 -1.13 23.58 4.05
N ASP A 486 -0.97 22.30 4.37
CA ASP A 486 -0.29 21.81 5.56
C ASP A 486 0.80 20.80 5.20
N ALA A 487 1.84 20.75 6.04
CA ALA A 487 2.93 19.78 5.94
C ALA A 487 3.35 19.29 7.33
N ASP A 488 3.43 17.97 7.48
CA ASP A 488 4.08 17.33 8.61
C ASP A 488 5.58 17.61 8.54
N ILE A 489 6.08 18.40 9.49
CA ILE A 489 7.50 18.77 9.56
C ILE A 489 8.34 17.57 10.01
N LEU A 490 7.82 16.77 10.93
CA LEU A 490 8.44 15.54 11.40
C LEU A 490 7.62 14.32 10.96
N PRO A 491 8.26 13.21 10.57
CA PRO A 491 7.56 11.95 10.33
C PRO A 491 6.88 11.46 11.61
N ASN A 492 5.62 11.05 11.50
CA ASN A 492 4.84 10.43 12.55
C ASN A 492 5.01 8.90 12.51
N ASP A 493 4.87 8.24 13.65
CA ASP A 493 4.85 6.78 13.73
C ASP A 493 3.46 6.23 13.39
N THR A 494 3.42 5.00 12.89
CA THR A 494 2.16 4.29 12.61
C THR A 494 2.06 3.01 13.44
N LEU A 495 0.90 2.35 13.37
CA LEU A 495 0.72 1.00 13.93
C LEU A 495 1.23 -0.11 13.00
N SER A 496 1.59 0.23 11.75
CA SER A 496 2.01 -0.74 10.74
C SER A 496 3.48 -1.11 10.87
N LEU A 497 3.81 -2.40 10.74
CA LEU A 497 5.19 -2.84 10.60
C LEU A 497 5.75 -2.57 9.20
N SER A 498 4.90 -2.65 8.16
CA SER A 498 5.29 -2.49 6.76
C SER A 498 5.46 -1.01 6.36
N SER A 499 4.64 -0.12 6.94
CA SER A 499 4.69 1.32 6.72
C SER A 499 4.82 2.08 8.05
N PRO A 500 5.95 1.95 8.78
CA PRO A 500 6.08 2.40 10.17
C PRO A 500 6.12 3.92 10.36
N LYS A 501 6.26 4.68 9.27
CA LYS A 501 6.32 6.14 9.29
C LYS A 501 5.35 6.73 8.28
N SER A 502 4.73 7.84 8.64
CA SER A 502 3.90 8.68 7.78
C SER A 502 4.35 10.14 7.84
N GLN A 503 4.26 10.86 6.73
CA GLN A 503 4.55 12.29 6.68
C GLN A 503 3.74 12.93 5.55
N PHE A 504 2.61 13.54 5.90
CA PHE A 504 1.71 14.12 4.92
C PHE A 504 2.13 15.53 4.51
N ILE A 505 2.02 15.78 3.22
CA ILE A 505 1.86 17.13 2.64
C ILE A 505 0.52 17.18 1.94
N GLY A 506 -0.20 18.28 2.06
CA GLY A 506 -1.50 18.38 1.43
C GLY A 506 -2.09 19.77 1.48
N GLY A 507 -3.04 20.02 0.59
CA GLY A 507 -3.71 21.30 0.51
C GLY A 507 -4.94 21.25 -0.36
N GLY A 508 -5.69 22.35 -0.35
CA GLY A 508 -6.93 22.45 -1.09
C GLY A 508 -7.50 23.85 -1.09
N VAL A 509 -8.68 23.93 -1.70
CA VAL A 509 -9.47 25.13 -1.83
C VAL A 509 -10.88 24.86 -1.31
N MET A 510 -11.44 25.85 -0.62
CA MET A 510 -12.82 25.90 -0.19
C MET A 510 -13.51 27.09 -0.84
N ALA A 511 -14.63 26.85 -1.52
CA ALA A 511 -15.54 27.88 -1.98
C ALA A 511 -16.78 27.87 -1.06
N ASN A 512 -16.86 28.85 -0.17
CA ASN A 512 -17.89 28.99 0.85
C ASN A 512 -19.00 29.94 0.39
N PHE A 513 -20.16 29.38 0.06
CA PHE A 513 -21.38 30.15 -0.20
C PHE A 513 -22.31 30.06 1.01
N LYS A 514 -23.16 31.08 1.20
CA LYS A 514 -24.03 31.23 2.38
C LYS A 514 -24.82 29.97 2.81
N ALA A 515 -25.22 29.13 1.84
CA ALA A 515 -25.99 27.91 2.10
C ALA A 515 -25.24 26.61 1.77
N VAL A 516 -24.14 26.67 1.01
CA VAL A 516 -23.41 25.51 0.53
C VAL A 516 -21.93 25.84 0.45
N ASP A 517 -21.05 24.97 0.91
CA ASP A 517 -19.63 25.04 0.57
C ASP A 517 -19.19 23.85 -0.26
N PHE A 518 -18.19 24.09 -1.12
CA PHE A 518 -17.51 23.06 -1.89
C PHE A 518 -16.03 23.09 -1.56
N ARG A 519 -15.45 21.90 -1.39
CA ARG A 519 -14.03 21.72 -1.10
C ARG A 519 -13.43 20.73 -2.07
N LEU A 520 -12.22 21.05 -2.51
CA LEU A 520 -11.38 20.17 -3.31
C LEU A 520 -9.94 20.30 -2.84
N GLY A 521 -9.23 19.19 -2.81
CA GLY A 521 -7.82 19.19 -2.41
C GLY A 521 -7.11 17.92 -2.80
N ALA A 522 -5.83 17.87 -2.50
CA ALA A 522 -4.99 16.69 -2.67
C ALA A 522 -3.96 16.61 -1.55
N MET A 523 -3.57 15.39 -1.20
CA MET A 523 -2.50 15.13 -0.24
C MET A 523 -1.70 13.90 -0.62
N GLN A 524 -0.50 13.78 -0.08
CA GLN A 524 0.37 12.63 -0.30
C GLN A 524 1.17 12.36 0.98
N ASP A 525 1.27 11.08 1.34
CA ASP A 525 2.22 10.63 2.36
C ASP A 525 3.59 10.41 1.70
N MET A 526 4.57 11.21 2.07
CA MET A 526 5.93 11.15 1.53
C MET A 526 6.76 9.98 2.08
N ARG A 527 6.29 9.34 3.15
CA ARG A 527 7.00 8.25 3.85
C ARG A 527 6.29 6.92 3.78
N SER A 528 5.02 6.90 3.35
CA SER A 528 4.30 5.65 3.25
C SER A 528 4.92 4.73 2.22
N LYS A 529 4.91 3.44 2.57
CA LYS A 529 5.26 2.35 1.67
C LYS A 529 4.02 1.62 1.13
N ALA A 530 2.81 2.06 1.51
CA ALA A 530 1.57 1.39 1.15
C ALA A 530 1.11 1.65 -0.29
N GLY A 531 1.69 2.65 -0.96
CA GLY A 531 1.46 2.87 -2.38
C GLY A 531 0.12 3.53 -2.70
N GLU A 532 -0.44 4.31 -1.77
CA GLU A 532 -1.67 5.10 -1.95
C GLU A 532 -1.58 6.18 -3.03
N GLY A 533 -0.36 6.55 -3.42
CA GLY A 533 -0.11 7.61 -4.39
C GLY A 533 -0.59 8.98 -3.91
N ILE A 534 -1.03 9.81 -4.85
CA ILE A 534 -1.71 11.07 -4.53
C ILE A 534 -3.14 10.74 -4.11
N ILE A 535 -3.56 11.27 -2.97
CA ILE A 535 -4.93 11.15 -2.48
C ILE A 535 -5.69 12.41 -2.88
N LEU A 536 -6.72 12.24 -3.70
CA LEU A 536 -7.67 13.30 -4.01
C LEU A 536 -8.70 13.41 -2.90
N THR A 537 -9.08 14.63 -2.57
CA THR A 537 -10.06 14.92 -1.53
C THR A 537 -11.13 15.86 -2.05
N GLY A 538 -12.37 15.64 -1.62
CA GLY A 538 -13.49 16.51 -1.93
C GLY A 538 -14.47 16.55 -0.78
N GLY A 539 -15.21 17.65 -0.67
CA GLY A 539 -16.25 17.79 0.34
C GLY A 539 -17.34 18.76 -0.06
N VAL A 540 -18.51 18.54 0.50
CA VAL A 540 -19.66 19.44 0.36
C VAL A 540 -20.30 19.63 1.73
N ASN A 541 -20.60 20.88 2.06
CA ASN A 541 -21.40 21.22 3.24
C ASN A 541 -22.70 21.85 2.77
N ILE A 542 -23.83 21.44 3.36
CA ILE A 542 -25.15 22.00 3.13
C ILE A 542 -25.65 22.58 4.46
N LEU A 543 -25.91 23.89 4.47
CA LEU A 543 -26.50 24.65 5.57
C LEU A 543 -25.75 24.57 6.91
N GLY A 544 -24.46 24.20 6.90
CA GLY A 544 -23.63 24.03 8.09
C GLY A 544 -23.80 22.67 8.78
N PHE A 545 -25.00 22.06 8.70
CA PHE A 545 -25.30 20.85 9.48
C PHE A 545 -24.96 19.54 8.78
N LEU A 546 -25.07 19.45 7.45
CA LEU A 546 -24.75 18.23 6.71
C LEU A 546 -23.50 18.44 5.88
N ASP A 547 -22.40 17.89 6.36
CA ASP A 547 -21.09 17.94 5.73
C ASP A 547 -20.67 16.52 5.36
N VAL A 548 -20.28 16.30 4.11
CA VAL A 548 -19.73 15.03 3.63
C VAL A 548 -18.38 15.31 3.00
N ALA A 549 -17.36 14.53 3.39
CA ALA A 549 -16.05 14.57 2.77
C ALA A 549 -15.61 13.16 2.36
N LEU A 550 -15.01 13.06 1.18
CA LEU A 550 -14.51 11.82 0.60
C LEU A 550 -13.05 12.00 0.18
N GLN A 551 -12.25 10.96 0.40
CA GLN A 551 -10.86 10.90 -0.06
C GLN A 551 -10.62 9.59 -0.80
N TYR A 552 -9.84 9.64 -1.88
CA TYR A 552 -9.58 8.51 -2.78
C TYR A 552 -8.12 8.54 -3.25
N GLY A 553 -7.38 7.45 -3.03
CA GLY A 553 -6.01 7.29 -3.49
C GLY A 553 -5.90 6.96 -4.98
N LEU A 554 -5.01 7.63 -5.70
CA LEU A 554 -4.71 7.37 -7.12
C LEU A 554 -3.58 6.36 -7.33
N GLY A 555 -3.13 5.70 -6.26
CA GLY A 555 -2.08 4.70 -6.29
C GLY A 555 -2.58 3.34 -6.75
N GLN A 556 -2.26 2.31 -5.96
CA GLN A 556 -2.65 0.94 -6.27
C GLN A 556 -4.16 0.74 -6.07
N ASN A 557 -4.74 -0.16 -6.86
CA ASN A 557 -6.08 -0.66 -6.59
C ASN A 557 -6.00 -2.08 -6.05
N VAL A 558 -7.00 -2.44 -5.26
CA VAL A 558 -7.09 -3.70 -4.54
C VAL A 558 -8.44 -4.32 -4.86
N VAL A 559 -8.46 -5.62 -5.11
CA VAL A 559 -9.68 -6.34 -5.40
C VAL A 559 -10.20 -6.94 -4.09
N VAL A 560 -11.34 -6.43 -3.62
CA VAL A 560 -12.03 -6.93 -2.43
C VAL A 560 -13.36 -7.52 -2.88
N GLU A 561 -13.56 -8.81 -2.66
CA GLU A 561 -14.78 -9.55 -3.09
C GLU A 561 -15.14 -9.35 -4.58
N GLY A 562 -14.13 -9.23 -5.45
CA GLY A 562 -14.33 -9.02 -6.89
C GLY A 562 -14.58 -7.55 -7.29
N ILE A 563 -14.64 -6.63 -6.33
CA ILE A 563 -14.77 -5.19 -6.59
C ILE A 563 -13.39 -4.54 -6.53
N ASN A 564 -13.01 -3.85 -7.60
CA ASN A 564 -11.76 -3.11 -7.68
C ASN A 564 -11.93 -1.74 -7.00
N VAL A 565 -11.27 -1.52 -5.87
CA VAL A 565 -11.32 -0.28 -5.09
C VAL A 565 -9.92 0.30 -4.92
N SER A 566 -9.81 1.59 -4.64
CA SER A 566 -8.51 2.18 -4.27
C SER A 566 -7.98 1.54 -3.00
N ASN A 567 -6.67 1.36 -2.94
CA ASN A 567 -5.97 0.94 -1.73
C ASN A 567 -6.02 2.01 -0.61
N TYR A 568 -6.58 3.19 -0.87
CA TYR A 568 -6.87 4.22 0.13
C TYR A 568 -8.23 4.86 -0.11
N MET A 569 -9.10 4.80 0.90
CA MET A 569 -10.40 5.47 0.89
C MET A 569 -10.73 6.04 2.27
N SER A 570 -11.41 7.19 2.29
CA SER A 570 -11.90 7.81 3.53
C SER A 570 -13.25 8.45 3.27
N LEU A 571 -14.19 8.22 4.19
CA LEU A 571 -15.51 8.84 4.17
C LEU A 571 -15.77 9.48 5.53
N ARG A 572 -16.25 10.73 5.50
CA ARG A 572 -16.65 11.46 6.70
C ARG A 572 -17.99 12.12 6.52
N VAL A 573 -18.79 12.10 7.59
CA VAL A 573 -20.08 12.77 7.70
C VAL A 573 -20.10 13.57 8.98
N GLY A 574 -20.53 14.82 8.92
CA GLY A 574 -20.45 15.73 10.07
C GLY A 574 -21.22 17.01 9.84
N GLY A 575 -20.88 18.03 10.63
CA GLY A 575 -21.41 19.38 10.52
C GLY A 575 -20.63 20.33 11.42
N GLN A 576 -20.67 21.62 11.09
CA GLN A 576 -20.14 22.68 11.94
C GLN A 576 -21.00 23.93 11.90
N PHE A 577 -21.11 24.59 13.05
CA PHE A 577 -21.86 25.83 13.23
C PHE A 577 -20.98 26.84 13.94
N SER A 578 -21.13 28.11 13.55
CA SER A 578 -20.51 29.26 14.18
C SER A 578 -21.59 30.30 14.47
N PHE A 579 -21.61 30.84 15.69
CA PHE A 579 -22.60 31.81 16.16
C PHE A 579 -21.98 32.93 16.99
#